data_AF-A0A948JBM2-F1
#
_entry.id   AF-A0A948JBM2-F1
#
_cell.length_a   1.000
_cell.length_b   1.000
_cell.length_c   1.000
_cell.angle_alpha   90.00
_cell.angle_beta   90.00
_cell.angle_gamma   90.00
#
_symmetry.space_group_name_H-M   'P 1'
#
loop_
_entity.id
_entity.type
_entity.pdbx_description
1 polymer ?
#
loop_
_entity_poly.entity_id
_entity_poly.type
_entity_poly.pdbx_seq_one_letter_code
_entity_poly.pdbx_strand_id
1 'polypeptide(L)'
;FEDKIIRKGAVSAHDGERLVIPFNMRDGVAICVGKGNAKWNYSAPHGAGRILSRRKAKETLSMDEFTSEMEGIYTTTATRDTLDESPMAYKDYHKIVEAIAETVDIESMLKPVYNFKAGGE
;
A
#
# COMPACT_ATOMS: atom_id res chain seq x y z
N PHE A 1 5.32 19.00 -14.48
CA PHE A 1 6.24 19.43 -13.41
C PHE A 1 6.01 20.90 -13.11
N GLU A 2 4.85 21.22 -12.53
CA GLU A 2 4.46 22.62 -12.32
C GLU A 2 5.00 23.16 -10.98
N ASP A 3 5.06 22.32 -9.95
CA ASP A 3 5.52 22.68 -8.59
C ASP A 3 7.05 22.54 -8.38
N LYS A 4 7.78 21.96 -9.34
CA LYS A 4 9.23 21.67 -9.27
C LYS A 4 9.62 20.78 -8.08
N ILE A 5 8.71 19.95 -7.57
CA ILE A 5 8.96 19.03 -6.45
C ILE A 5 9.30 17.63 -6.98
N ILE A 6 10.42 17.08 -6.51
CA ILE A 6 10.82 15.69 -6.79
C ILE A 6 10.25 14.78 -5.70
N ARG A 7 9.52 13.74 -6.09
CA ARG A 7 8.91 12.76 -5.19
C ARG A 7 9.44 11.37 -5.49
N LYS A 8 9.93 10.66 -4.47
CA LYS A 8 10.34 9.24 -4.57
C LYS A 8 9.63 8.45 -3.48
N GLY A 9 8.76 7.52 -3.88
CA GLY A 9 7.89 6.81 -2.93
C GLY A 9 6.82 7.72 -2.29
N ALA A 10 6.50 8.84 -2.94
CA ALA A 10 5.49 9.80 -2.54
C ALA A 10 4.72 10.27 -3.78
N VAL A 11 3.52 10.77 -3.56
CA VAL A 11 2.61 11.30 -4.57
C VAL A 11 2.22 12.74 -4.22
N SER A 12 1.73 13.47 -5.21
CA SER A 12 1.19 14.82 -5.01
C SER A 12 -0.08 14.75 -4.17
N ALA A 13 -0.24 15.71 -3.26
CA ALA A 13 -1.39 15.86 -2.38
C ALA A 13 -1.66 17.35 -2.12
N HIS A 14 -1.76 18.12 -3.21
CA HIS A 14 -2.22 19.50 -3.16
C HIS A 14 -3.66 19.58 -2.62
N ASP A 15 -4.06 20.75 -2.16
CA ASP A 15 -5.39 20.95 -1.57
C ASP A 15 -6.48 20.58 -2.57
N GLY A 16 -7.39 19.68 -2.18
CA GLY A 16 -8.48 19.19 -3.03
C GLY A 16 -8.05 18.18 -4.11
N GLU A 17 -6.76 17.85 -4.23
CA GLU A 17 -6.27 16.89 -5.24
C GLU A 17 -6.71 15.47 -4.88
N ARG A 18 -7.37 14.76 -5.81
CA ARG A 18 -7.72 13.34 -5.60
C ARG A 18 -6.54 12.44 -5.92
N LEU A 19 -6.25 11.51 -5.02
CA LEU A 19 -5.17 10.55 -5.14
C LEU A 19 -5.55 9.18 -4.58
N VAL A 20 -4.71 8.18 -4.85
CA VAL A 20 -4.87 6.82 -4.34
C VAL A 20 -3.63 6.38 -3.57
N ILE A 21 -3.85 5.66 -2.47
CA ILE A 21 -2.78 5.08 -1.66
C ILE A 21 -3.02 3.57 -1.55
N PRO A 22 -2.30 2.73 -2.33
CA PRO A 22 -2.32 1.28 -2.19
C PRO A 22 -1.61 0.81 -0.92
N PHE A 23 -2.20 -0.15 -0.23
CA PHE A 23 -1.63 -0.74 0.99
C PHE A 23 -0.95 -2.06 0.68
N ASN A 24 -1.72 -3.14 0.56
CA ASN A 24 -1.24 -4.48 0.24
C ASN A 24 -2.36 -5.30 -0.43
N MET A 25 -2.08 -6.57 -0.71
CA MET A 25 -2.99 -7.48 -1.41
C MET A 25 -4.33 -7.73 -0.70
N ARG A 26 -4.40 -7.48 0.62
CA ARG A 26 -5.58 -7.67 1.49
C ARG A 26 -6.28 -6.36 1.81
N ASP A 27 -5.52 -5.38 2.25
CA ASP A 27 -6.06 -4.14 2.81
C ASP A 27 -6.58 -3.17 1.75
N GLY A 28 -6.10 -3.34 0.51
CA GLY A 28 -6.63 -2.69 -0.67
C GLY A 28 -6.05 -1.29 -0.90
N VAL A 29 -6.92 -0.36 -1.31
CA VAL A 29 -6.53 0.98 -1.75
C VAL A 29 -7.41 2.03 -1.07
N ALA A 30 -6.81 3.08 -0.52
CA ALA A 30 -7.55 4.27 -0.10
C ALA A 30 -7.73 5.23 -1.28
N ILE A 31 -8.94 5.75 -1.44
CA ILE A 31 -9.21 6.95 -2.25
C ILE A 31 -9.16 8.13 -1.29
N CYS A 32 -8.32 9.10 -1.61
CA CYS A 32 -8.05 10.23 -0.73
C CYS A 32 -8.15 11.57 -1.46
N VAL A 33 -8.27 12.63 -0.67
CA VAL A 33 -8.17 14.04 -1.10
C VAL A 33 -7.01 14.69 -0.36
N GLY A 34 -6.12 15.37 -1.07
CA GLY A 34 -4.97 16.07 -0.51
C GLY A 34 -5.38 17.26 0.35
N LYS A 35 -4.68 17.46 1.46
CA LYS A 35 -4.86 18.60 2.37
C LYS A 35 -4.00 19.81 2.02
N GLY A 36 -3.15 19.71 1.00
CA GLY A 36 -2.25 20.78 0.60
C GLY A 36 -1.23 21.16 1.70
N ASN A 37 -0.79 20.20 2.50
CA ASN A 37 0.06 20.50 3.64
C ASN A 37 1.48 20.93 3.21
N ALA A 38 1.79 22.20 3.37
CA ALA A 38 3.07 22.79 2.99
C ALA A 38 4.27 22.20 3.76
N LYS A 39 4.09 21.76 5.01
CA LYS A 39 5.17 21.10 5.79
C LYS A 39 5.64 19.80 5.14
N TRP A 40 4.75 19.15 4.40
CA TRP A 40 5.00 17.90 3.69
C TRP A 40 5.29 18.12 2.20
N ASN A 41 5.60 19.36 1.79
CA ASN A 41 5.77 19.72 0.37
C ASN A 41 4.58 19.27 -0.48
N TYR A 42 3.35 19.45 0.02
CA TYR A 42 2.12 19.11 -0.69
C TYR A 42 2.14 17.67 -1.21
N SER A 43 2.52 16.73 -0.33
CA SER A 43 2.75 15.34 -0.70
C SER A 43 2.19 14.36 0.32
N ALA A 44 1.91 13.15 -0.14
CA ALA A 44 1.49 12.00 0.65
C ALA A 44 2.31 10.76 0.26
N PRO A 45 2.38 9.69 1.06
CA PRO A 45 3.07 8.46 0.67
C PRO A 45 2.34 7.77 -0.48
N HIS A 46 3.10 7.13 -1.37
CA HIS A 46 2.53 6.35 -2.48
C HIS A 46 1.95 4.98 -2.06
N GLY A 47 2.15 4.56 -0.80
CA GLY A 47 1.69 3.27 -0.30
C GLY A 47 2.23 2.94 1.09
N ALA A 48 1.86 1.76 1.61
CA ALA A 48 2.18 1.37 2.99
C ALA A 48 3.69 1.14 3.26
N GLY A 49 4.45 0.75 2.23
CA GLY A 49 5.86 0.39 2.39
C GLY A 49 6.07 -0.94 3.12
N ARG A 50 7.25 -1.54 2.89
CA ARG A 50 7.59 -2.87 3.38
C ARG A 50 8.26 -2.81 4.75
N ILE A 51 7.98 -3.81 5.59
CA ILE A 51 8.71 -4.05 6.85
C ILE A 51 9.82 -5.11 6.68
N LEU A 52 9.68 -5.98 5.67
CA LEU A 52 10.66 -7.01 5.34
C LEU A 52 11.22 -6.81 3.93
N SER A 53 12.53 -7.08 3.78
CA SER A 53 13.13 -7.24 2.46
C SER A 53 12.51 -8.46 1.77
N ARG A 54 12.54 -8.50 0.43
CA ARG A 54 11.96 -9.61 -0.33
C ARG A 54 12.56 -10.96 0.07
N ARG A 55 13.89 -11.02 0.17
CA ARG A 55 14.61 -12.22 0.60
C ARG A 55 14.18 -12.64 2.01
N LYS A 56 14.13 -11.69 2.95
CA LYS A 56 13.78 -12.01 4.34
C LYS A 56 12.34 -12.51 4.44
N ALA A 57 11.41 -11.90 3.71
CA ALA A 57 10.02 -12.34 3.65
C ALA A 57 9.90 -13.79 3.16
N LYS A 58 10.61 -14.15 2.09
CA LYS A 58 10.63 -15.55 1.59
C LYS A 58 11.25 -16.55 2.57
N GLU A 59 12.17 -16.11 3.42
CA GLU A 59 12.83 -16.95 4.43
C GLU A 59 12.00 -17.14 5.71
N THR A 60 11.15 -16.16 6.07
CA THR A 60 10.49 -16.14 7.39
C THR A 60 8.99 -16.29 7.38
N LEU A 61 8.31 -15.91 6.30
CA LEU A 61 6.84 -15.93 6.28
C LEU A 61 6.34 -17.34 5.96
N SER A 62 5.22 -17.73 6.58
CA SER A 62 4.57 -19.00 6.31
C SER A 62 3.64 -18.89 5.09
N MET A 63 3.62 -19.94 4.26
CA MET A 63 2.65 -20.07 3.17
C MET A 63 1.23 -20.28 3.68
N ASP A 64 1.07 -20.96 4.81
CA ASP A 64 -0.25 -21.22 5.40
C ASP A 64 -0.86 -19.92 5.94
N GLU A 65 -0.05 -19.12 6.65
CA GLU A 65 -0.45 -17.78 7.09
C GLU A 65 -0.75 -16.86 5.91
N PHE A 66 0.08 -16.89 4.86
CA PHE A 66 -0.19 -16.08 3.67
C PHE A 66 -1.52 -16.46 3.01
N THR A 67 -1.83 -17.75 2.90
CA THR A 67 -3.10 -18.22 2.33
C THR A 67 -4.28 -17.82 3.21
N SER A 68 -4.14 -17.95 4.54
CA SER A 68 -5.16 -17.54 5.51
C SER A 68 -5.43 -16.04 5.45
N GLU A 69 -4.39 -15.21 5.31
CA GLU A 69 -4.52 -13.75 5.22
C GLU A 69 -5.19 -13.27 3.93
N MET A 70 -5.25 -14.12 2.91
CA MET A 70 -5.94 -13.87 1.65
C MET A 70 -7.36 -14.46 1.63
N GLU A 71 -7.84 -15.03 2.73
CA GLU A 71 -9.20 -15.57 2.82
C GLU A 71 -10.25 -14.49 2.51
N GLY A 72 -11.25 -14.84 1.69
CA GLY A 72 -12.25 -13.90 1.19
C GLY A 72 -11.82 -13.08 -0.03
N ILE A 73 -10.55 -13.21 -0.46
CA ILE A 73 -10.01 -12.56 -1.66
C ILE A 73 -9.61 -13.65 -2.65
N TYR A 74 -10.27 -13.69 -3.80
CA TYR A 74 -9.89 -14.66 -4.81
C TYR A 74 -8.50 -14.33 -5.36
N THR A 75 -7.58 -15.28 -5.26
CA THR A 75 -6.25 -15.17 -5.85
C THR A 75 -5.74 -16.53 -6.29
N THR A 76 -5.11 -16.58 -7.46
CA THR A 76 -4.36 -17.74 -7.95
C THR A 76 -2.86 -17.59 -7.73
N THR A 77 -2.46 -16.47 -7.13
CA THR A 77 -1.06 -16.02 -7.05
C THR A 77 -0.64 -15.86 -5.59
N ALA A 78 -1.25 -16.61 -4.67
CA ALA A 78 -0.75 -16.78 -3.32
C ALA A 78 0.18 -18.00 -3.29
N THR A 79 1.36 -17.86 -3.89
CA THR A 79 2.36 -18.92 -4.02
C THR A 79 3.66 -18.54 -3.32
N ARG A 80 4.61 -19.48 -3.23
CA ARG A 80 5.96 -19.23 -2.68
C ARG A 80 6.70 -18.11 -3.42
N ASP A 81 6.45 -17.95 -4.73
CA ASP A 81 7.15 -16.96 -5.54
C ASP A 81 6.72 -15.53 -5.22
N THR A 82 5.47 -15.38 -4.80
CA THR A 82 4.83 -14.12 -4.40
C THR A 82 4.80 -13.92 -2.89
N LEU A 83 5.42 -14.81 -2.11
CA LEU A 83 5.39 -14.75 -0.65
C LEU A 83 5.99 -13.45 -0.09
N ASP A 84 6.91 -12.83 -0.84
CA ASP A 84 7.41 -11.51 -0.49
C ASP A 84 6.38 -10.39 -0.65
N GLU A 85 5.27 -10.60 -1.34
CA GLU A 85 4.18 -9.64 -1.49
C GLU A 85 3.03 -9.92 -0.51
N SER A 86 3.18 -10.92 0.38
CA SER A 86 2.22 -11.22 1.44
C SER A 86 1.84 -9.97 2.24
N PRO A 87 0.57 -9.82 2.69
CA PRO A 87 0.15 -8.72 3.55
C PRO A 87 1.08 -8.51 4.76
N MET A 88 1.63 -9.59 5.30
CA MET A 88 2.57 -9.57 6.43
C MET A 88 3.93 -8.94 6.11
N ALA A 89 4.28 -8.76 4.84
CA ALA A 89 5.51 -8.08 4.43
C ALA A 89 5.41 -6.54 4.50
N TYR A 90 4.21 -6.00 4.70
CA TYR A 90 3.92 -4.57 4.69
C TYR A 90 3.65 -4.00 6.09
N LYS A 91 3.71 -2.68 6.20
CA LYS A 91 3.33 -1.98 7.44
C LYS A 91 1.84 -2.14 7.72
N ASP A 92 1.52 -2.09 9.01
CA ASP A 92 0.15 -2.12 9.51
C ASP A 92 -0.70 -0.97 8.92
N TYR A 93 -1.91 -1.33 8.49
CA TYR A 93 -2.89 -0.40 7.91
C TYR A 93 -3.18 0.79 8.82
N HIS A 94 -3.46 0.56 10.10
CA HIS A 94 -3.83 1.61 11.06
C HIS A 94 -2.69 2.60 11.26
N LYS A 95 -1.45 2.10 11.34
CA LYS A 95 -0.27 2.97 11.46
C LYS A 95 -0.10 3.89 10.26
N ILE A 96 -0.41 3.40 9.05
CA ILE A 96 -0.33 4.22 7.84
C ILE A 96 -1.45 5.25 7.82
N VAL A 97 -2.69 4.86 8.14
CA VAL A 97 -3.83 5.79 8.22
C VAL A 97 -3.53 6.94 9.20
N GLU A 98 -2.97 6.63 10.36
CA GLU A 98 -2.56 7.65 11.34
C GLU A 98 -1.45 8.55 10.77
N ALA A 99 -0.44 7.97 10.13
CA ALA A 99 0.69 8.72 9.58
C ALA A 99 0.31 9.65 8.43
N ILE A 100 -0.75 9.36 7.67
CA ILE A 100 -1.18 10.18 6.53
C ILE A 100 -2.25 11.21 6.89
N ALA A 101 -2.74 11.22 8.12
CA ALA A 101 -3.85 12.07 8.56
C ALA A 101 -3.58 13.57 8.35
N GLU A 102 -2.32 14.01 8.42
CA GLU A 102 -1.94 15.41 8.14
C GLU A 102 -1.81 15.74 6.65
N THR A 103 -1.76 14.74 5.78
CA THR A 103 -1.46 14.89 4.34
C THR A 103 -2.71 14.75 3.47
N VAL A 104 -3.66 13.90 3.88
CA VAL A 104 -4.86 13.58 3.10
C VAL A 104 -6.06 13.32 4.01
N ASP A 105 -7.26 13.49 3.45
CA ASP A 105 -8.50 12.91 3.97
C ASP A 105 -8.86 11.66 3.17
N ILE A 106 -9.25 10.58 3.85
CA ILE A 106 -9.68 9.33 3.21
C ILE A 106 -11.18 9.44 2.90
N GLU A 107 -11.55 9.42 1.62
CA GLU A 107 -12.95 9.41 1.19
C GLU A 107 -13.55 8.00 1.31
N SER A 108 -12.79 6.98 0.91
CA SER A 108 -13.26 5.59 0.90
C SER A 108 -12.11 4.58 0.84
N MET A 109 -12.41 3.35 1.25
CA MET A 109 -11.52 2.21 1.19
C MET A 109 -12.05 1.17 0.21
N LEU A 110 -11.28 0.87 -0.82
CA LEU A 110 -11.58 -0.20 -1.76
C LEU A 110 -10.95 -1.51 -1.28
N LYS A 111 -11.79 -2.51 -0.99
CA LYS A 111 -11.34 -3.85 -0.64
C LYS A 111 -11.23 -4.73 -1.90
N PRO A 112 -10.13 -5.47 -2.07
CA PRO A 112 -9.96 -6.34 -3.23
C PRO A 112 -10.86 -7.57 -3.10
N VAL A 113 -11.57 -7.91 -4.16
CA VAL A 113 -12.28 -9.20 -4.30
C VAL A 113 -11.45 -10.19 -5.13
N TYR A 114 -10.62 -9.64 -6.03
CA TYR A 114 -9.70 -10.38 -6.88
C TYR A 114 -8.30 -9.78 -6.74
N ASN A 115 -7.30 -10.64 -6.54
CA ASN A 115 -5.90 -10.25 -6.52
C ASN A 115 -5.08 -11.11 -7.47
N PHE A 116 -4.33 -10.45 -8.35
CA PHE A 116 -3.38 -11.07 -9.26
C PHE A 116 -2.01 -10.42 -9.13
N LYS A 117 -0.99 -11.25 -8.92
CA LYS A 117 0.42 -10.88 -8.96
C LYS A 117 1.13 -11.73 -9.99
N ALA A 118 1.88 -11.09 -10.88
CA ALA A 118 2.79 -11.83 -11.75
C ALA A 118 3.84 -12.55 -10.87
N GLY A 119 3.91 -13.87 -11.00
CA GLY A 119 5.00 -14.67 -10.44
C GLY A 119 6.29 -14.47 -11.23
N GLY A 120 7.42 -14.87 -10.65
CA GLY A 120 8.62 -15.09 -11.45
C GLY A 120 8.41 -16.28 -12.38
N GLU A 121 9.08 -16.28 -13.53
CA GLU A 121 9.24 -17.49 -14.37
C GLU A 121 9.93 -18.62 -13.58
#